data_AF-A0ABD1DCU5-F1
#
_entry.id   AF-A0ABD1DCU5-F1
#
_cell.length_a   1.000
_cell.length_b   1.000
_cell.length_c   1.000
_cell.angle_alpha   90.00
_cell.angle_beta   90.00
_cell.angle_gamma   90.00
#
_symmetry.space_group_name_H-M   'P 1'
#
loop_
_entity.id
_entity.type
_entity.pdbx_description
1 polymer ?
#
loop_
_entity_poly.entity_id
_entity_poly.type
_entity_poly.pdbx_seq_one_letter_code
_entity_poly.pdbx_strand_id
1 'polypeptide(L)'
;MLQSFLQCNSSGMIDCNLRVRKINRTTAALTGNLTFNVDLGRDIETSVDFYHSALGNNQFNKYPMKIGPMSLCDYLEHLWGDYRGYVVGFVPNVPEVGECPLTRRTLLVNDLILDPRIFPPYVPTRTLDDALAGWGQKWSKLWSD
;
A
#
# COMPACT_ATOMS: atom_id res chain seq x y z
N MET A 1 -12.28 -12.39 12.84
CA MET A 1 -13.10 -11.47 12.04
C MET A 1 -12.23 -10.27 11.70
N LEU A 2 -11.65 -10.21 10.49
CA LEU A 2 -10.77 -9.11 10.09
C LEU A 2 -11.62 -8.02 9.41
N GLN A 3 -12.20 -7.14 10.22
CA GLN A 3 -12.61 -5.81 9.78
C GLN A 3 -11.64 -4.85 10.45
N SER A 4 -10.76 -4.24 9.67
CA SER A 4 -9.77 -3.29 10.17
C SER A 4 -9.96 -1.96 9.43
N PHE A 5 -9.99 -0.89 10.21
CA PHE A 5 -10.01 0.48 9.71
C PHE A 5 -8.58 1.00 9.78
N LEU A 6 -8.08 1.50 8.65
CA LEU A 6 -6.81 2.16 8.55
C LEU A 6 -7.06 3.65 8.36
N GLN A 7 -6.67 4.39 9.38
CA GLN A 7 -6.49 5.83 9.31
C GLN A 7 -5.00 6.12 9.32
N CYS A 8 -4.46 6.68 8.23
CA CYS A 8 -3.14 7.30 8.26
C CYS A 8 -3.25 8.80 8.08
N ASN A 9 -2.47 9.53 8.88
CA ASN A 9 -2.18 10.94 8.70
C ASN A 9 -0.65 11.06 8.76
N SER A 10 -0.03 11.33 7.62
CA SER A 10 1.42 11.50 7.51
C SER A 10 1.75 12.99 7.52
N SER A 11 1.95 13.57 8.71
CA SER A 11 2.36 14.98 8.89
C SER A 11 1.54 16.01 8.09
N GLY A 12 0.27 15.68 7.76
CA GLY A 12 -0.61 16.49 6.91
C GLY A 12 -0.38 16.37 5.39
N MET A 13 0.64 15.65 4.92
CA MET A 13 0.93 15.46 3.48
C MET A 13 0.00 14.42 2.83
N ILE A 14 -0.36 13.37 3.58
CA ILE A 14 -1.19 12.27 3.08
C ILE A 14 -2.24 11.92 4.14
N ASP A 15 -3.50 11.91 3.72
CA ASP A 15 -4.63 11.43 4.51
C ASP A 15 -5.18 10.15 3.90
N CYS A 16 -5.33 9.11 4.71
CA CYS A 16 -5.88 7.83 4.28
C CYS A 16 -7.06 7.46 5.15
N ASN A 17 -8.19 7.14 4.51
CA ASN A 17 -9.34 6.53 5.14
C ASN A 17 -9.65 5.25 4.38
N LEU A 18 -9.02 4.16 4.79
CA LEU A 18 -9.09 2.87 4.12
C LEU A 18 -9.68 1.83 5.08
N ARG A 19 -10.46 0.91 4.54
CA ARG A 19 -11.11 -0.15 5.30
C ARG A 19 -10.85 -1.49 4.62
N VAL A 20 -10.39 -2.45 5.41
CA VAL A 20 -10.29 -3.84 4.99
C VAL A 20 -11.63 -4.53 5.20
N ARG A 21 -12.21 -5.07 4.13
CA ARG A 21 -13.44 -5.88 4.15
C ARG A 21 -13.14 -7.30 3.68
N LYS A 22 -13.74 -8.29 4.34
CA LYS A 22 -13.65 -9.69 3.91
C LYS A 22 -14.71 -9.97 2.84
N ILE A 23 -14.31 -10.43 1.66
CA ILE A 23 -15.24 -10.79 0.57
C ILE A 23 -15.65 -12.26 0.71
N ASN A 24 -14.69 -13.17 0.90
CA ASN A 24 -14.94 -14.60 1.06
C ASN A 24 -13.98 -15.19 2.13
N ARG A 25 -13.97 -16.52 2.33
CA ARG A 25 -13.14 -17.16 3.37
C ARG A 25 -11.63 -16.84 3.27
N THR A 26 -11.12 -16.60 2.05
CA THR A 26 -9.70 -16.48 1.68
C THR A 26 -9.35 -15.18 0.95
N THR A 27 -10.27 -14.22 0.87
CA THR A 27 -10.06 -12.98 0.11
C THR A 27 -10.61 -11.81 0.90
N ALA A 28 -9.75 -10.81 1.07
CA ALA A 28 -10.11 -9.50 1.57
C ALA A 28 -9.90 -8.44 0.48
N ALA A 29 -10.63 -7.36 0.58
CA ALA A 29 -10.49 -6.19 -0.27
C ALA A 29 -10.30 -4.94 0.58
N LEU A 30 -9.56 -3.99 0.03
CA LEU A 30 -9.32 -2.68 0.60
C LEU A 30 -10.22 -1.67 -0.10
N THR A 31 -10.97 -0.90 0.67
CA THR A 31 -11.91 0.10 0.14
C THR A 31 -11.74 1.40 0.89
N GLY A 32 -11.73 2.53 0.19
CA GLY A 32 -11.70 3.84 0.85
C GLY A 32 -11.09 4.93 -0.01
N ASN A 33 -10.54 5.95 0.63
CA ASN A 33 -9.88 7.06 -0.03
C ASN A 33 -8.45 7.28 0.48
N LEU A 34 -7.60 7.76 -0.42
CA LEU A 34 -6.25 8.20 -0.14
C LEU A 34 -6.09 9.59 -0.76
N THR A 35 -5.82 10.60 0.05
CA THR A 35 -5.67 11.99 -0.39
C THR A 35 -4.23 12.42 -0.20
N PHE A 36 -3.59 12.82 -1.29
CA PHE A 36 -2.36 13.58 -1.25
C PHE A 36 -2.73 15.05 -1.11
N ASN A 37 -2.26 15.73 -0.05
CA ASN A 37 -2.57 17.11 0.26
C ASN A 37 -1.56 18.12 -0.31
N VAL A 38 -0.38 17.64 -0.66
CA VAL A 38 0.72 18.41 -1.26
C VAL A 38 1.20 17.72 -2.53
N ASP A 39 1.88 18.47 -3.39
CA ASP A 39 2.58 17.90 -4.54
C ASP A 39 3.83 17.17 -4.03
N LEU A 40 3.96 15.89 -4.38
CA LEU A 40 5.07 15.05 -3.92
C LEU A 40 6.08 14.89 -5.06
N GLY A 41 7.28 15.46 -4.86
CA GLY A 41 8.36 15.47 -5.84
C GLY A 41 9.53 14.56 -5.46
N ARG A 42 10.73 14.90 -5.95
CA ARG A 42 11.98 14.18 -5.64
C ARG A 42 12.51 14.43 -4.22
N ASP A 43 11.99 15.47 -3.58
CA ASP A 43 12.31 15.86 -2.21
C ASP A 43 11.68 14.93 -1.16
N ILE A 44 10.71 14.11 -1.57
CA ILE A 44 10.05 13.14 -0.70
C ILE A 44 10.69 11.77 -0.89
N GLU A 45 11.34 11.29 0.17
CA GLU A 45 11.90 9.95 0.25
C GLU A 45 10.82 8.95 0.67
N THR A 46 10.76 7.83 -0.04
CA THR A 46 9.78 6.75 0.16
C THR A 46 10.51 5.45 0.43
N SER A 47 10.00 4.66 1.38
CA SER A 47 10.47 3.30 1.64
C SER A 47 9.29 2.40 1.96
N VAL A 48 9.41 1.12 1.60
CA VAL A 48 8.34 0.14 1.83
C VAL A 48 8.92 -1.06 2.57
N ASP A 49 8.47 -1.24 3.80
CA ASP A 49 8.74 -2.45 4.58
C ASP A 49 7.56 -3.41 4.52
N PHE A 50 7.85 -4.70 4.37
CA PHE A 50 6.84 -5.75 4.37
C PHE A 50 6.77 -6.45 5.73
N TYR A 51 5.56 -6.89 6.09
CA TYR A 51 5.29 -7.53 7.37
C TYR A 51 4.37 -8.74 7.18
N HIS A 52 4.61 -9.80 7.96
CA HIS A 52 3.91 -11.08 7.85
C HIS A 52 3.51 -11.61 9.23
N SER A 53 2.33 -12.22 9.35
CA SER A 53 1.85 -12.89 10.57
C SER A 53 1.78 -14.41 10.36
N ALA A 54 2.82 -15.14 10.75
CA ALA A 54 2.87 -16.59 10.55
C ALA A 54 1.67 -17.35 11.15
N LEU A 55 1.04 -16.79 12.20
CA LEU A 55 -0.06 -17.39 12.94
C LEU A 55 -1.43 -16.73 12.65
N GLY A 56 -1.51 -15.74 11.76
CA GLY A 56 -2.75 -15.01 11.46
C GLY A 56 -3.34 -14.29 12.68
N ASN A 57 -2.50 -13.97 13.67
CA ASN A 57 -2.85 -13.17 14.83
C ASN A 57 -2.34 -11.72 14.64
N ASN A 58 -2.64 -10.82 15.57
CA ASN A 58 -2.19 -9.42 15.51
C ASN A 58 -0.67 -9.23 15.79
N GLN A 59 0.16 -10.27 15.62
CA GLN A 59 1.61 -10.18 15.75
C GLN A 59 2.25 -10.27 14.37
N PHE A 60 2.81 -9.15 13.92
CA PHE A 60 3.43 -9.04 12.60
C PHE A 60 4.94 -8.97 12.72
N ASN A 61 5.63 -9.92 12.09
CA ASN A 61 7.09 -9.94 11.98
C ASN A 61 7.54 -9.18 10.73
N LYS A 62 8.67 -8.47 10.84
CA LYS A 62 9.30 -7.81 9.68
C LYS A 62 9.75 -8.88 8.69
N TYR A 63 9.27 -8.79 7.46
CA TYR A 63 9.71 -9.65 6.38
C TYR A 63 10.99 -9.05 5.77
N PRO A 64 12.00 -9.85 5.39
CA PRO A 64 13.30 -9.32 4.96
C PRO A 64 13.25 -8.60 3.61
N MET A 65 12.20 -8.80 2.81
CA MET A 65 11.96 -7.99 1.62
C MET A 65 11.64 -6.55 2.04
N LYS A 66 12.25 -5.58 1.35
CA LYS A 66 11.97 -4.15 1.49
C LYS A 66 12.28 -3.46 0.18
N ILE A 67 11.58 -2.38 -0.11
CA ILE A 67 12.00 -1.41 -1.11
C ILE A 67 12.83 -0.38 -0.36
N GLY A 68 14.10 -0.24 -0.75
CA GLY A 68 15.03 0.69 -0.13
C GLY A 68 14.55 2.14 -0.22
N PRO A 69 15.07 3.04 0.62
CA PRO A 69 14.76 4.45 0.55
C PRO A 69 15.11 5.00 -0.84
N MET A 70 14.14 5.60 -1.51
CA MET A 70 14.31 6.25 -2.82
C MET A 70 13.28 7.37 -2.99
N SER A 71 13.55 8.34 -3.86
CA SER A 71 12.59 9.43 -4.06
C SER A 71 11.28 8.91 -4.66
N LEU A 72 10.15 9.58 -4.38
CA LEU A 72 8.86 9.19 -4.94
C LEU A 72 8.89 9.19 -6.48
N CYS A 73 9.58 10.15 -7.10
CA CYS A 73 9.72 10.15 -8.56
C CYS A 73 10.49 8.93 -9.06
N ASP A 74 11.59 8.56 -8.39
CA ASP A 74 12.36 7.39 -8.80
C ASP A 74 11.51 6.12 -8.68
N TYR A 75 10.63 6.05 -7.66
CA TYR A 75 9.67 4.95 -7.51
C TYR A 75 8.68 4.92 -8.68
N LEU A 76 8.12 6.06 -9.06
CA LEU A 76 7.16 6.18 -10.17
C LEU A 76 7.80 5.93 -11.55
N GLU A 77 9.07 6.27 -11.73
CA GLU A 77 9.81 6.05 -12.97
C GLU A 77 10.28 4.60 -13.12
N HIS A 78 10.84 3.99 -12.06
CA HIS A 78 11.55 2.72 -12.18
C HIS A 78 10.78 1.50 -11.68
N LEU A 79 9.88 1.65 -10.70
CA LEU A 79 9.17 0.53 -10.07
C LEU A 79 7.69 0.50 -10.39
N TRP A 80 7.06 1.67 -10.55
CA TRP A 80 5.61 1.73 -10.68
C TRP A 80 5.07 1.02 -11.92
N GLY A 81 5.84 0.94 -13.01
CA GLY A 81 5.47 0.17 -14.21
C GLY A 81 5.13 -1.31 -13.92
N ASP A 82 5.87 -1.94 -13.01
CA ASP A 82 5.67 -3.34 -12.65
C ASP A 82 4.43 -3.55 -11.77
N TYR A 83 4.05 -2.53 -10.98
CA TYR A 83 2.97 -2.60 -10.00
C TYR A 83 1.63 -2.05 -10.50
N ARG A 84 1.66 -1.05 -11.39
CA ARG A 84 0.47 -0.30 -11.83
C ARG A 84 -0.63 -1.20 -12.38
N GLY A 85 -0.27 -2.24 -13.12
CA GLY A 85 -1.22 -3.19 -13.72
C GLY A 85 -2.11 -3.90 -12.69
N TYR A 86 -1.62 -4.11 -11.47
CA TYR A 86 -2.37 -4.76 -10.40
C TYR A 86 -3.33 -3.79 -9.68
N VAL A 87 -3.11 -2.48 -9.79
CA VAL A 87 -3.83 -1.46 -9.01
C VAL A 87 -4.82 -0.66 -9.85
N VAL A 88 -4.50 -0.38 -11.12
CA VAL A 88 -5.30 0.50 -12.00
C VAL A 88 -6.75 0.06 -12.17
N GLY A 89 -7.02 -1.25 -12.11
CA GLY A 89 -8.39 -1.79 -12.20
C GLY A 89 -9.28 -1.46 -10.99
N PHE A 90 -8.67 -1.17 -9.84
CA PHE A 90 -9.37 -0.88 -8.58
C PHE A 90 -9.28 0.61 -8.19
N VAL A 91 -8.30 1.33 -8.74
CA VAL A 91 -8.04 2.74 -8.43
C VAL A 91 -7.91 3.49 -9.76
N PRO A 92 -8.99 4.12 -10.26
CA PRO A 92 -9.02 4.67 -11.62
C PRO A 92 -8.10 5.88 -11.83
N ASN A 93 -7.75 6.60 -10.76
CA ASN A 93 -6.96 7.84 -10.84
C ASN A 93 -5.51 7.68 -10.36
N VAL A 94 -4.96 6.46 -10.41
CA VAL A 94 -3.55 6.23 -10.05
C VAL A 94 -2.60 7.03 -10.93
N PRO A 95 -1.40 7.38 -10.42
CA PRO A 95 -0.39 8.00 -11.25
C PRO A 95 -0.04 7.15 -12.48
N GLU A 96 0.29 7.81 -13.57
CA GLU A 96 0.92 7.20 -14.73
C GLU A 96 2.38 6.84 -14.42
N VAL A 97 2.93 5.92 -15.22
CA VAL A 97 4.35 5.54 -15.09
C VAL A 97 5.22 6.74 -15.45
N GLY A 98 6.14 7.09 -14.54
CA GLY A 98 6.99 8.29 -14.67
C GLY A 98 6.25 9.62 -14.45
N GLU A 99 5.02 9.62 -13.95
CA GLU A 99 4.31 10.85 -13.63
C GLU A 99 4.89 11.51 -12.37
N CYS A 100 5.83 12.45 -12.56
CA CYS A 100 6.36 13.26 -11.46
C CYS A 100 6.48 14.75 -11.86
N PRO A 101 6.19 15.71 -10.95
CA PRO A 101 5.74 15.54 -9.56
C PRO A 101 4.33 14.94 -9.46
N LEU A 102 4.10 14.12 -8.43
CA LEU A 102 2.77 13.58 -8.14
C LEU A 102 1.90 14.72 -7.58
N THR A 103 1.02 15.26 -8.41
CA THR A 103 0.17 16.39 -8.00
C THR A 103 -0.85 15.99 -6.95
N ARG A 104 -1.20 16.95 -6.10
CA ARG A 104 -2.26 16.85 -5.10
C ARG A 104 -3.54 16.27 -5.72
N ARG A 105 -3.95 15.10 -5.23
CA ARG A 105 -5.16 14.40 -5.72
C ARG A 105 -5.72 13.46 -4.68
N THR A 106 -7.00 13.13 -4.85
CA THR A 106 -7.66 12.07 -4.08
C THR A 106 -7.84 10.83 -4.94
N LEU A 107 -7.28 9.72 -4.49
CA LEU A 107 -7.47 8.39 -5.05
C LEU A 107 -8.63 7.70 -4.34
N LEU A 108 -9.56 7.18 -5.14
CA LEU A 108 -10.65 6.33 -4.66
C LEU A 108 -10.25 4.87 -4.87
N VAL A 109 -10.17 4.12 -3.78
CA VAL A 109 -9.84 2.70 -3.78
C VAL A 109 -11.13 1.90 -3.74
N ASN A 110 -11.46 1.30 -4.88
CA ASN A 110 -12.67 0.50 -5.05
C ASN A 110 -12.32 -0.98 -4.94
N ASP A 111 -12.42 -1.51 -3.72
CA ASP A 111 -12.30 -2.94 -3.45
C ASP A 111 -11.02 -3.58 -4.01
N LEU A 112 -9.89 -2.91 -3.77
CA LEU A 112 -8.56 -3.39 -4.17
C LEU A 112 -8.27 -4.75 -3.51
N ILE A 113 -8.12 -5.77 -4.36
CA ILE A 113 -7.69 -7.10 -3.97
C ILE A 113 -6.22 -7.23 -4.37
N LEU A 114 -5.34 -7.53 -3.41
CA LEU A 114 -3.94 -7.79 -3.76
C LEU A 114 -3.84 -9.09 -4.54
N ASP A 115 -3.21 -9.02 -5.71
CA ASP A 115 -2.86 -10.18 -6.51
C ASP A 115 -1.57 -10.80 -5.96
N PRO A 116 -1.50 -12.12 -5.70
CA PRO A 116 -0.27 -12.75 -5.21
C PRO A 116 0.93 -12.58 -6.13
N ARG A 117 0.71 -12.34 -7.42
CA ARG A 117 1.77 -12.11 -8.41
C ARG A 117 2.47 -10.77 -8.26
N ILE A 118 1.92 -9.85 -7.46
CA ILE A 118 2.60 -8.59 -7.11
C ILE A 118 3.87 -8.84 -6.28
N PHE A 119 3.94 -10.00 -5.62
CA PHE A 119 5.09 -10.41 -4.84
C PHE A 119 5.95 -11.42 -5.62
N PRO A 120 7.27 -11.41 -5.39
CA PRO A 120 8.14 -12.44 -5.92
C PRO A 120 7.74 -13.85 -5.46
N PRO A 121 8.03 -14.90 -6.24
CA PRO A 121 7.55 -16.27 -5.99
C PRO A 121 8.07 -16.92 -4.70
N TYR A 122 9.07 -16.32 -4.06
CA TYR A 122 9.60 -16.76 -2.76
C TYR A 122 8.81 -16.21 -1.57
N VAL A 123 7.86 -15.29 -1.79
CA VAL A 123 6.96 -14.79 -0.74
C VAL A 123 5.84 -15.82 -0.53
N PRO A 124 5.67 -16.38 0.69
CA PRO A 124 4.61 -17.34 0.96
C PRO A 124 3.22 -16.75 0.71
N THR A 125 2.29 -17.52 0.15
CA THR A 125 0.93 -17.04 -0.16
C THR A 125 0.17 -16.54 1.08
N ARG A 126 0.44 -17.08 2.27
CA ARG A 126 -0.14 -16.59 3.54
C ARG A 126 0.30 -15.16 3.88
N THR A 127 1.46 -14.73 3.38
CA THR A 127 1.95 -13.37 3.52
C THR A 127 1.10 -12.36 2.77
N LEU A 128 0.25 -12.78 1.83
CA LEU A 128 -0.67 -11.90 1.09
C LEU A 128 -1.85 -11.42 1.93
N ASP A 129 -2.52 -12.37 2.60
CA ASP A 129 -3.64 -12.09 3.50
C ASP A 129 -3.16 -11.28 4.70
N ASP A 130 -1.96 -11.60 5.20
CA ASP A 130 -1.30 -10.84 6.26
C ASP A 130 -0.74 -9.50 5.78
N ALA A 131 -0.36 -9.37 4.51
CA ALA A 131 0.01 -8.09 3.93
C ALA A 131 -1.24 -7.20 3.87
N LEU A 132 -2.39 -7.66 3.38
CA LEU A 132 -3.63 -6.87 3.46
C LEU A 132 -4.02 -6.50 4.91
N ALA A 133 -3.89 -7.44 5.84
CA ALA A 133 -4.14 -7.22 7.27
C ALA A 133 -3.12 -6.25 7.92
N GLY A 134 -1.85 -6.35 7.54
CA GLY A 134 -0.72 -5.59 8.05
C GLY A 134 -0.56 -4.23 7.39
N TRP A 135 -0.96 -4.10 6.12
CA TRP A 135 -1.14 -2.82 5.43
C TRP A 135 -2.06 -1.94 6.25
N GLY A 136 -3.17 -2.52 6.74
CA GLY A 136 -4.15 -1.90 7.64
C GLY A 136 -3.65 -1.46 9.01
N GLN A 137 -2.52 -1.99 9.50
CA GLN A 137 -1.99 -1.66 10.85
C GLN A 137 -0.66 -0.92 10.84
N LYS A 138 0.12 -0.97 9.75
CA LYS A 138 1.51 -0.52 9.77
C LYS A 138 1.89 0.59 8.80
N TRP A 139 1.02 0.95 7.85
CA TRP A 139 1.18 2.22 7.12
C TRP A 139 1.12 3.45 8.05
N SER A 140 0.43 3.36 9.19
CA SER A 140 0.49 4.38 10.26
C SER A 140 1.87 4.48 10.92
N LYS A 141 2.69 3.42 10.87
CA LYS A 141 4.03 3.36 11.46
C LYS A 141 5.16 3.63 10.48
N LEU A 142 4.90 3.56 9.16
CA LEU A 142 5.90 3.85 8.12
C LEU A 142 6.25 5.35 8.04
N TRP A 143 5.49 6.21 8.72
CA TRP A 143 5.68 7.67 8.75
C TRP A 143 5.60 8.24 10.17
N SER A 144 5.86 7.42 11.19
CA SER A 144 6.06 7.86 12.58
C SER A 144 7.49 7.54 13.00
N ASP A 145 8.42 8.29 12.43
CA ASP A 145 9.57 8.87 13.11
C ASP A 145 9.62 10.36 12.73
#